data_AF-A0ABD0X4U1-F1
#
_entry.id   AF-A0ABD0X4U1-F1
#
_cell.length_a   1.000
_cell.length_b   1.000
_cell.length_c   1.000
_cell.angle_alpha   90.00
_cell.angle_beta   90.00
_cell.angle_gamma   90.00
#
_symmetry.space_group_name_H-M   'P 1'
#
loop_
_entity.id
_entity.type
_entity.pdbx_description
1 polymer ?
#
loop_
_entity_poly.entity_id
_entity_poly.type
_entity_poly.pdbx_seq_one_letter_code
_entity_poly.pdbx_strand_id
1 'polypeptide(L)'
;MSKILQSIANHVLFTKEEHMRPFNDFVKSNFDAARRFFLDIASDCPASDSINHSLSFISDGNVLALHRLLWNNQEKIGQYLSSNRDHKAVGRRPFDKMATLLAYLGPPEHKPVADTHWSSLNLTSSKFEEFMTRHQVHEKEEFKALKTLNIFYQAGTSKNGNPVFYYITRR
;
A
#
# COMPACT_ATOMS: atom_id res chain seq x y z
N MET A 1 -18.58 16.39 -12.44
CA MET A 1 -17.36 17.20 -12.22
C MET A 1 -16.09 16.56 -12.78
N SER A 2 -15.79 15.28 -12.49
CA SER A 2 -14.56 14.61 -12.98
C SER A 2 -14.32 14.74 -14.50
N LYS A 3 -15.35 14.60 -15.35
CA LYS A 3 -15.21 14.77 -16.82
C LYS A 3 -14.70 16.16 -17.24
N ILE A 4 -15.15 17.23 -16.58
CA ILE A 4 -14.73 18.61 -16.88
C ILE A 4 -13.27 18.81 -16.48
N LEU A 5 -12.88 18.36 -15.29
CA LEU A 5 -11.49 18.41 -14.84
C LEU A 5 -10.57 17.58 -15.74
N GLN A 6 -11.01 16.40 -16.16
CA GLN A 6 -10.27 15.55 -17.10
C GLN A 6 -10.09 16.24 -18.46
N SER A 7 -11.13 16.91 -18.95
CA SER A 7 -11.09 17.68 -20.21
C SER A 7 -10.12 18.86 -20.13
N ILE A 8 -10.10 19.58 -19.00
CA ILE A 8 -9.12 20.63 -18.70
C ILE A 8 -7.69 20.06 -18.69
N ALA A 9 -7.47 18.95 -17.97
CA ALA A 9 -6.16 18.30 -17.88
C ALA A 9 -5.65 17.76 -19.23
N ASN A 10 -6.56 17.20 -20.04
CA ASN A 10 -6.25 16.65 -21.36
C ASN A 10 -6.07 17.71 -22.44
N HIS A 11 -6.43 18.97 -22.16
CA HIS A 11 -6.43 20.04 -23.16
C HIS A 11 -7.35 19.75 -24.38
N VAL A 12 -8.50 19.11 -24.14
CA VAL A 12 -9.45 18.66 -25.17
C VAL A 12 -10.85 19.16 -24.85
N LEU A 13 -11.55 19.72 -25.84
CA LEU A 13 -12.93 20.18 -25.72
C LEU A 13 -13.95 19.03 -25.92
N PHE A 14 -15.14 19.19 -25.36
CA PHE A 14 -16.24 18.26 -25.56
C PHE A 14 -16.83 18.38 -26.97
N THR A 15 -16.69 17.32 -27.77
CA THR A 15 -17.24 17.22 -29.13
C THR A 15 -18.35 16.17 -29.25
N LYS A 16 -18.23 15.07 -28.50
CA LYS A 16 -19.13 13.89 -28.55
C LYS A 16 -20.44 14.07 -27.77
N GLU A 17 -20.40 14.71 -26.60
CA GLU A 17 -21.54 14.87 -25.70
C GLU A 17 -22.12 16.30 -25.85
N GLU A 18 -23.28 16.45 -26.50
CA GLU A 18 -23.87 17.79 -26.75
C GLU A 18 -24.17 18.56 -25.46
N HIS A 19 -24.67 17.87 -24.44
CA HIS A 19 -24.95 18.45 -23.12
C HIS A 19 -23.68 18.93 -22.39
N MET A 20 -22.49 18.53 -22.84
CA MET A 20 -21.21 18.98 -22.28
C MET A 20 -20.61 20.19 -23.00
N ARG A 21 -21.14 20.55 -24.18
CA ARG A 21 -20.66 21.68 -24.99
C ARG A 21 -20.78 23.05 -24.30
N PRO A 22 -21.83 23.35 -23.50
CA PRO A 22 -21.91 24.62 -22.77
C PRO A 22 -20.76 24.85 -21.80
N PHE A 23 -20.06 23.78 -21.36
CA PHE A 23 -18.91 23.90 -20.48
C PHE A 23 -17.58 24.13 -21.21
N ASN A 24 -17.57 24.12 -22.56
CA ASN A 24 -16.33 24.29 -23.33
C ASN A 24 -15.67 25.65 -23.09
N ASP A 25 -16.44 26.71 -22.87
CA ASP A 25 -15.89 28.03 -22.57
C ASP A 25 -15.19 28.04 -21.21
N PHE A 26 -15.77 27.39 -20.21
CA PHE A 26 -15.16 27.19 -18.89
C PHE A 26 -13.90 26.30 -18.96
N VAL A 27 -13.95 25.22 -19.75
CA VAL A 27 -12.79 24.33 -19.93
C VAL A 27 -11.64 25.10 -20.59
N LYS A 28 -11.93 25.85 -21.65
CA LYS A 28 -10.94 26.59 -22.44
C LYS A 28 -10.24 27.68 -21.63
N SER A 29 -10.98 28.40 -20.77
CA SER A 29 -10.40 29.44 -19.91
C SER A 29 -9.45 28.90 -18.84
N ASN A 30 -9.60 27.62 -18.46
CA ASN A 30 -8.80 26.99 -17.41
C ASN A 30 -7.60 26.18 -17.95
N PHE A 31 -7.43 26.04 -19.27
CA PHE A 31 -6.29 25.31 -19.85
C PHE A 31 -4.94 25.89 -19.43
N ASP A 32 -4.78 27.22 -19.50
CA ASP A 32 -3.52 27.87 -19.12
C ASP A 32 -3.26 27.80 -17.62
N ALA A 33 -4.30 27.80 -16.78
CA ALA A 33 -4.17 27.64 -15.34
C ALA A 33 -3.67 26.23 -14.99
N ALA A 34 -4.27 25.19 -15.58
CA ALA A 34 -3.82 23.81 -15.41
C ALA A 34 -2.41 23.59 -15.94
N ARG A 35 -2.06 24.18 -17.09
CA ARG A 35 -0.72 24.10 -17.67
C ARG A 35 0.34 24.71 -16.76
N ARG A 36 0.07 25.88 -16.15
CA ARG A 36 0.98 26.48 -15.17
C ARG A 36 1.18 25.58 -13.95
N PHE A 37 0.10 25.02 -13.42
CA PHE A 37 0.19 24.06 -12.32
C PHE A 37 1.01 22.82 -12.69
N PHE A 38 0.82 22.23 -13.88
CA PHE A 38 1.62 21.08 -14.33
C PHE A 38 3.10 21.41 -14.51
N LEU A 39 3.43 22.63 -14.96
CA LEU A 39 4.81 23.07 -15.06
C LEU A 39 5.43 23.27 -13.67
N ASP A 40 4.68 23.82 -12.73
CA ASP A 40 5.13 24.05 -11.35
C ASP A 40 5.49 22.71 -10.66
N ILE A 41 4.57 21.74 -10.64
CA ILE A 41 4.81 20.42 -10.04
C ILE A 41 5.90 19.60 -10.75
N ALA A 42 6.16 19.88 -12.04
CA ALA A 42 7.21 19.20 -12.80
C ALA A 42 8.57 19.91 -12.69
N SER A 43 8.59 21.16 -12.20
CA SER A 43 9.79 21.98 -12.10
C SER A 43 10.61 21.72 -10.82
N ASP A 44 10.04 21.01 -9.85
CA ASP A 44 10.74 20.52 -8.66
C ASP A 44 11.76 19.43 -9.03
N CYS A 45 12.90 19.88 -9.55
CA CYS A 45 14.13 19.12 -9.53
C CYS A 45 15.05 19.75 -8.49
N PRO A 46 14.99 19.34 -7.21
CA PRO A 46 16.24 19.27 -6.49
C PRO A 46 17.04 18.19 -7.22
N ALA A 47 18.08 18.61 -7.96
CA ALA A 47 19.20 17.75 -8.27
C ALA A 47 19.86 17.41 -6.92
N SER A 48 19.21 16.52 -6.17
CA SER A 48 19.71 16.06 -4.90
C SER A 48 20.81 15.07 -5.25
N ASP A 49 22.02 15.60 -5.42
CA ASP A 49 23.29 14.88 -5.31
C ASP A 49 23.50 14.33 -3.88
N SER A 50 22.41 13.94 -3.19
CA SER A 50 22.46 13.25 -1.93
C SER A 50 22.46 11.75 -2.20
N ILE A 51 23.65 11.24 -2.50
CA ILE A 51 23.99 9.81 -2.45
C ILE A 51 23.77 9.22 -1.02
N ASN A 52 23.39 10.05 -0.06
CA ASN A 52 22.95 9.64 1.27
C ASN A 52 21.46 9.27 1.25
N HIS A 53 21.14 8.09 0.70
CA HIS A 53 19.84 7.48 0.93
C HIS A 53 19.61 7.34 2.43
N SER A 54 18.63 8.07 2.95
CA SER A 54 18.07 7.88 4.27
C SER A 54 17.49 6.47 4.36
N LEU A 55 18.30 5.51 4.83
CA LEU A 55 17.87 4.15 5.17
C LEU A 55 16.76 4.12 6.24
N SER A 56 16.35 5.27 6.79
CA SER A 56 15.40 5.38 7.89
C SER A 56 13.95 5.06 7.53
N PHE A 57 13.61 4.88 6.24
CA PHE A 57 12.23 4.59 5.80
C PHE A 57 12.00 3.17 5.27
N ILE A 58 13.00 2.29 5.33
CA ILE A 58 12.85 0.92 4.87
C ILE A 58 12.17 0.12 5.99
N SER A 59 10.88 -0.17 5.84
CA SER A 59 10.17 -1.08 6.74
C SER A 59 10.61 -2.53 6.48
N ASP A 60 10.64 -3.35 7.54
CA ASP A 60 10.95 -4.79 7.41
C ASP A 60 10.00 -5.51 6.45
N GLY A 61 8.75 -5.04 6.34
CA GLY A 61 7.77 -5.53 5.37
C GLY A 61 8.19 -5.28 3.92
N ASN A 62 8.75 -4.11 3.63
CA ASN A 62 9.27 -3.78 2.30
C ASN A 62 10.51 -4.62 1.95
N VAL A 63 11.36 -4.92 2.93
CA VAL A 63 12.53 -5.82 2.75
C VAL A 63 12.08 -7.22 2.38
N LEU A 64 11.10 -7.78 3.11
CA LEU A 64 10.56 -9.11 2.81
C LEU A 64 9.85 -9.17 1.46
N ALA A 65 9.08 -8.13 1.12
CA ALA A 65 8.43 -8.03 -0.18
C ALA A 65 9.45 -7.95 -1.32
N LEU A 66 10.52 -7.16 -1.16
CA LEU A 66 11.61 -7.06 -2.10
C LEU A 66 12.33 -8.41 -2.25
N HIS A 67 12.65 -9.07 -1.13
CA HIS A 67 13.31 -10.38 -1.15
C HIS A 67 12.47 -11.42 -1.91
N ARG A 68 11.16 -11.49 -1.65
CA ARG A 68 10.23 -12.36 -2.39
C ARG A 68 10.16 -12.05 -3.88
N LEU A 69 10.06 -10.77 -4.23
CA LEU A 69 9.97 -10.33 -5.62
C LEU A 69 11.24 -10.71 -6.40
N LEU A 70 12.42 -10.48 -5.80
CA LEU A 70 13.70 -10.82 -6.41
C LEU A 70 13.89 -12.33 -6.53
N TRP A 71 13.62 -13.09 -5.48
CA TRP A 71 13.75 -14.55 -5.48
C TRP A 71 12.88 -15.22 -6.55
N ASN A 72 11.62 -14.79 -6.68
CA ASN A 72 10.66 -15.39 -7.62
C ASN A 72 10.93 -15.04 -9.09
N ASN A 73 11.58 -13.91 -9.35
CA ASN A 73 11.81 -13.42 -10.72
C ASN A 73 13.28 -13.51 -11.16
N GLN A 74 14.18 -14.04 -10.32
CA GLN A 74 15.62 -14.06 -10.60
C GLN A 74 15.97 -14.72 -11.94
N GLU A 75 15.28 -15.80 -12.33
CA GLU A 75 15.53 -16.48 -13.60
C GLU A 75 15.17 -15.60 -14.82
N LYS A 76 14.00 -14.95 -14.77
CA LYS A 76 13.53 -14.05 -15.84
C LYS A 76 14.45 -12.84 -15.98
N ILE A 77 14.86 -12.25 -14.84
CA ILE A 77 15.80 -11.13 -14.82
C ILE A 77 17.15 -11.57 -15.38
N GLY A 78 17.65 -12.74 -14.99
CA GLY A 78 18.90 -13.30 -15.49
C GLY A 78 18.87 -13.59 -16.98
N GLN A 79 17.76 -14.10 -17.50
CA GLN A 79 17.57 -14.36 -18.92
C GLN A 79 17.50 -13.06 -19.74
N TYR A 80 16.78 -12.05 -19.25
CA TYR A 80 16.69 -10.73 -19.87
C TYR A 80 18.06 -10.03 -19.95
N LEU A 81 18.84 -10.07 -18.86
CA LEU A 81 20.18 -9.48 -18.85
C LEU A 81 21.17 -10.24 -19.73
N SER A 82 20.91 -11.52 -20.01
CA SER A 82 21.76 -12.34 -20.88
C SER A 82 21.44 -12.15 -22.37
N SER A 83 20.18 -11.81 -22.71
CA SER A 83 19.72 -11.68 -24.10
C SER A 83 20.11 -10.36 -24.76
N ASN A 84 20.33 -9.29 -24.00
CA ASN A 84 20.66 -7.97 -24.55
C ASN A 84 22.18 -7.66 -24.51
N ARG A 85 22.82 -7.45 -25.67
CA ARG A 85 24.29 -7.24 -25.77
C ARG A 85 24.76 -5.97 -25.06
N ASP A 86 23.94 -4.92 -25.00
CA ASP A 86 24.28 -3.64 -24.39
C ASP A 86 24.22 -3.67 -22.85
N HIS A 87 23.46 -4.61 -22.27
CA HIS A 87 23.28 -4.72 -20.81
C HIS A 87 24.35 -5.58 -20.14
N LYS A 88 25.19 -6.28 -20.94
CA LYS A 88 26.24 -7.18 -20.43
C LYS A 88 27.30 -6.46 -19.59
N ALA A 89 27.55 -5.18 -19.84
CA ALA A 89 28.61 -4.43 -19.15
C ALA A 89 28.16 -3.81 -17.82
N VAL A 90 26.89 -3.39 -17.70
CA VAL A 90 26.42 -2.60 -16.54
C VAL A 90 25.43 -3.37 -15.65
N GLY A 91 24.52 -4.16 -16.24
CA GLY A 91 23.46 -4.86 -15.48
C GLY A 91 23.88 -6.24 -14.96
N ARG A 92 24.82 -6.91 -15.62
CA ARG A 92 25.19 -8.30 -15.29
C ARG A 92 25.99 -8.42 -13.99
N ARG A 93 26.99 -7.57 -13.78
CA ARG A 93 27.84 -7.61 -12.56
C ARG A 93 27.04 -7.35 -11.27
N PRO A 94 26.13 -6.37 -11.20
CA PRO A 94 25.23 -6.21 -10.05
C PRO A 94 24.28 -7.40 -9.88
N PHE A 95 23.77 -7.96 -10.97
CA PHE A 95 22.88 -9.11 -10.94
C PHE A 95 23.58 -10.37 -10.38
N ASP A 96 24.81 -10.66 -10.79
CA ASP A 96 25.54 -11.83 -10.29
C ASP A 96 25.83 -11.70 -8.78
N LYS A 97 26.12 -10.49 -8.28
CA LYS A 97 26.23 -10.21 -6.84
C LYS A 97 24.90 -10.43 -6.12
N MET A 98 23.80 -9.95 -6.68
CA MET A 98 22.47 -10.15 -6.12
C MET A 98 22.07 -11.63 -6.12
N ALA A 99 22.30 -12.36 -7.21
CA ALA A 99 22.03 -13.79 -7.31
C ALA A 99 22.83 -14.58 -6.28
N THR A 100 24.10 -14.20 -6.07
CA THR A 100 24.94 -14.77 -5.02
C THR A 100 24.35 -14.50 -3.63
N LEU A 101 23.90 -13.27 -3.35
CA LEU A 101 23.26 -12.93 -2.08
C LEU A 101 21.94 -13.69 -1.86
N LEU A 102 21.11 -13.80 -2.89
CA LEU A 102 19.88 -14.59 -2.84
C LEU A 102 20.18 -16.06 -2.55
N ALA A 103 21.20 -16.64 -3.18
CA ALA A 103 21.62 -18.02 -2.92
C ALA A 103 22.04 -18.25 -1.47
N TYR A 104 22.71 -17.27 -0.83
CA TYR A 104 23.05 -17.33 0.59
C TYR A 104 21.84 -17.16 1.52
N LEU A 105 20.88 -16.30 1.15
CA LEU A 105 19.68 -16.05 1.94
C LEU A 105 18.63 -17.16 1.81
N GLY A 106 18.66 -17.91 0.71
CA GLY A 106 17.71 -18.97 0.42
C GLY A 106 16.28 -18.45 0.16
N PRO A 107 15.29 -19.37 0.06
CA PRO A 107 13.90 -18.99 -0.12
C PRO A 107 13.46 -18.04 1.00
N PRO A 108 12.74 -16.95 0.68
CA PRO A 108 12.29 -15.98 1.66
C PRO A 108 11.48 -16.67 2.76
N GLU A 109 11.83 -16.43 4.03
CA GLU A 109 11.09 -17.02 5.14
C GLU A 109 9.59 -16.74 4.99
N HIS A 110 8.83 -17.83 4.93
CA HIS A 110 7.39 -17.80 5.17
C HIS A 110 7.17 -17.54 6.66
N LYS A 111 7.47 -16.33 7.14
CA LYS A 111 6.64 -15.81 8.21
C LYS A 111 5.23 -15.86 7.63
N PRO A 112 4.30 -16.67 8.19
CA PRO A 112 2.92 -16.60 7.78
C PRO A 112 2.59 -15.13 7.92
N VAL A 113 2.17 -14.57 6.80
CA VAL A 113 1.76 -13.20 6.74
C VAL A 113 0.42 -13.14 7.47
N ALA A 114 0.47 -13.29 8.79
CA ALA A 114 -0.67 -13.15 9.67
C ALA A 114 -1.22 -11.71 9.58
N ASP A 115 -0.42 -10.77 9.05
CA ASP A 115 -0.75 -9.35 9.04
C ASP A 115 -1.01 -8.75 7.65
N THR A 116 -0.98 -9.52 6.55
CA THR A 116 -1.42 -9.07 5.20
C THR A 116 -2.60 -9.87 4.65
N HIS A 117 -3.27 -10.67 5.49
CA HIS A 117 -4.57 -11.21 5.14
C HIS A 117 -5.70 -10.15 5.16
N TRP A 118 -5.40 -8.94 5.62
CA TRP A 118 -6.38 -7.85 5.71
C TRP A 118 -6.54 -7.04 4.43
N SER A 119 -5.51 -6.96 3.57
CA SER A 119 -5.56 -6.13 2.36
C SER A 119 -6.10 -6.84 1.13
N SER A 120 -6.19 -8.18 1.13
CA SER A 120 -6.69 -8.97 0.00
C SER A 120 -8.10 -9.54 0.20
N LEU A 121 -8.67 -9.43 1.41
CA LEU A 121 -10.06 -9.79 1.65
C LEU A 121 -10.95 -8.56 1.51
N ASN A 122 -11.77 -8.53 0.45
CA ASN A 122 -13.01 -7.75 0.44
C ASN A 122 -13.90 -8.29 1.57
N LEU A 123 -13.74 -7.70 2.75
CA LEU A 123 -14.41 -8.08 3.97
C LEU A 123 -15.83 -7.53 3.92
N THR A 124 -16.75 -8.31 3.34
CA THR A 124 -18.17 -8.05 3.50
C THR A 124 -18.55 -8.27 4.96
N SER A 125 -19.47 -7.45 5.50
CA SER A 125 -19.91 -7.51 6.91
C SER A 125 -20.20 -8.94 7.40
N SER A 126 -20.78 -9.78 6.55
CA SER A 126 -21.10 -11.19 6.85
C SER A 126 -19.87 -12.08 7.07
N LYS A 127 -18.79 -11.89 6.31
CA LYS A 127 -17.57 -12.69 6.43
C LYS A 127 -16.76 -12.30 7.66
N PHE A 128 -16.84 -11.04 8.08
CA PHE A 128 -16.24 -10.59 9.33
C PHE A 128 -16.95 -11.16 10.54
N GLU A 129 -18.29 -11.13 10.55
CA GLU A 129 -19.08 -11.69 11.63
C GLU A 129 -18.84 -13.18 11.78
N GLU A 130 -18.88 -13.94 10.68
CA GLU A 130 -18.60 -15.37 10.65
C GLU A 130 -17.16 -15.71 11.08
N PHE A 131 -16.18 -14.87 10.72
CA PHE A 131 -14.81 -14.99 11.19
C PHE A 131 -14.69 -14.73 12.69
N MET A 132 -15.35 -13.68 13.20
CA MET A 132 -15.42 -13.38 14.63
C MET A 132 -16.09 -14.51 15.41
N THR A 133 -17.14 -15.15 14.88
CA THR A 133 -17.78 -16.31 15.52
C THR A 133 -16.87 -17.54 15.51
N ARG A 134 -16.17 -17.82 14.40
CA ARG A 134 -15.25 -18.96 14.29
C ARG A 134 -13.98 -18.78 15.13
N HIS A 135 -13.46 -17.55 15.24
CA HIS A 135 -12.29 -17.22 16.05
C HIS A 135 -12.62 -16.87 17.51
N GLN A 136 -13.88 -16.68 17.89
CA GLN A 136 -14.33 -16.62 19.28
C GLN A 136 -14.03 -17.92 20.06
N VAL A 137 -13.86 -19.04 19.33
CA VAL A 137 -13.70 -20.37 19.92
C VAL A 137 -12.25 -20.65 20.35
N HIS A 138 -11.27 -19.90 19.85
CA HIS A 138 -9.90 -20.01 20.36
C HIS A 138 -9.74 -19.14 21.61
N GLU A 139 -10.19 -19.75 22.72
CA GLU A 139 -9.90 -19.42 24.10
C GLU A 139 -8.37 -19.38 24.33
N LYS A 140 -7.69 -18.37 23.79
CA LYS A 140 -6.28 -18.11 24.08
C LYS A 140 -6.19 -17.71 25.55
N GLU A 141 -5.38 -18.46 26.29
CA GLU A 141 -5.08 -18.30 27.72
C GLU A 141 -4.77 -16.84 28.14
N GLU A 142 -4.32 -16.02 27.19
CA GLU A 142 -4.14 -14.57 27.29
C GLU A 142 -5.41 -13.83 27.77
N PHE A 143 -6.60 -14.23 27.31
CA PHE A 143 -7.86 -13.65 27.76
C PHE A 143 -8.30 -14.17 29.14
N LYS A 144 -7.89 -15.38 29.53
CA LYS A 144 -8.14 -15.86 30.91
C LYS A 144 -7.39 -14.98 31.89
N ALA A 145 -6.10 -14.69 31.65
CA ALA A 145 -5.32 -13.79 32.50
C ALA A 145 -5.97 -12.40 32.65
N LEU A 146 -6.42 -11.80 31.53
CA LEU A 146 -7.14 -10.52 31.53
C LEU A 146 -8.48 -10.58 32.28
N LYS A 147 -9.21 -11.69 32.17
CA LYS A 147 -10.48 -11.91 32.89
C LYS A 147 -10.26 -12.11 34.39
N THR A 148 -9.22 -12.84 34.79
CA THR A 148 -8.85 -13.04 36.21
C THR A 148 -8.45 -11.72 36.89
N LEU A 149 -7.90 -10.78 36.12
CA LEU A 149 -7.50 -9.47 36.64
C LEU A 149 -8.71 -8.56 36.97
N ASN A 150 -9.94 -8.90 36.57
CA ASN A 150 -11.18 -8.12 36.81
C ASN A 150 -11.02 -6.62 36.47
N ILE A 151 -10.25 -6.31 35.42
CA ILE A 151 -9.92 -4.94 35.01
C ILE A 151 -11.06 -4.32 34.21
N PHE A 152 -11.82 -5.15 33.49
CA PHE A 152 -12.93 -4.71 32.66
C PHE A 152 -14.24 -5.22 33.25
N TYR A 153 -15.15 -4.30 33.54
CA TYR A 153 -16.50 -4.61 33.98
C TYR A 153 -17.48 -4.15 32.90
N GLN A 154 -18.23 -5.10 32.34
CA GLN A 154 -19.31 -4.81 31.40
C GLN A 154 -20.63 -4.83 32.18
N ALA A 155 -21.23 -3.67 32.39
CA ALA A 155 -22.56 -3.57 32.98
C ALA A 155 -23.31 -2.36 32.45
N GLY A 156 -24.59 -2.58 32.17
CA GLY A 156 -25.50 -1.54 31.72
C GLY A 156 -25.39 -1.21 30.22
N THR A 157 -26.42 -0.52 29.77
CA THR A 157 -26.49 0.09 28.44
C THR A 157 -26.55 1.61 28.61
N SER A 158 -25.88 2.33 27.72
CA SER A 158 -25.97 3.78 27.63
C SER A 158 -27.41 4.21 27.34
N LYS A 159 -27.74 5.50 27.54
CA LYS A 159 -29.06 6.06 27.19
C LYS A 159 -29.43 5.82 25.71
N ASN A 160 -28.44 5.58 24.85
CA ASN A 160 -28.61 5.26 23.43
C ASN A 160 -28.57 3.74 23.13
N GLY A 161 -28.66 2.88 24.15
CA GLY A 161 -28.73 1.42 24.00
C GLY A 161 -27.38 0.70 23.82
N ASN A 162 -26.26 1.43 23.73
CA ASN A 162 -24.94 0.83 23.51
C ASN A 162 -24.38 0.20 24.80
N PRO A 163 -23.74 -0.99 24.75
CA PRO A 163 -23.13 -1.60 25.93
C PRO A 163 -21.99 -0.72 26.47
N VAL A 164 -21.94 -0.55 27.79
CA VAL A 164 -20.93 0.28 28.47
C VAL A 164 -19.88 -0.60 29.13
N PHE A 165 -18.61 -0.21 28.95
CA PHE A 165 -17.45 -0.88 29.52
C PHE A 165 -16.73 0.04 30.51
N TYR A 166 -16.51 -0.45 31.73
CA TYR A 166 -15.74 0.24 32.75
C TYR A 166 -14.34 -0.36 32.81
N TYR A 167 -13.33 0.50 32.69
CA TYR A 167 -11.93 0.15 32.88
C TYR A 167 -11.48 0.59 34.27
N ILE A 168 -11.14 -0.38 35.12
CA ILE A 168 -10.71 -0.12 36.50
C ILE A 168 -9.18 -0.17 36.52
N THR A 169 -8.55 1.00 36.59
CA THR A 169 -7.11 1.09 36.83
C THR A 169 -6.80 0.75 38.29
N ARG A 170 -5.99 -0.27 38.53
CA ARG A 170 -5.37 -0.51 39.84
C ARG A 170 -3.98 0.12 39.83
N ARG A 171 -3.61 0.82 40.91
CA ARG A 171 -2.33 1.51 41.05
C ARG A 171 -1.27 0.58 41.61
#